data_AF-A0A852LP27-F1
#
_entry.id   AF-A0A852LP27-F1
#
_cell.length_a   1.000
_cell.length_b   1.000
_cell.length_c   1.000
_cell.angle_alpha   90.00
_cell.angle_beta   90.00
_cell.angle_gamma   90.00
#
_symmetry.space_group_name_H-M   'P 1'
#
loop_
_entity.id
_entity.type
_entity.pdbx_description
1 polymer ?
#
loop_
_entity_poly.entity_id
_entity_poly.type
_entity_poly.pdbx_seq_one_letter_code
_entity_poly.pdbx_strand_id
1 'polypeptide(L)'
;MPVWLREYSWRQTPAAVYLSLPVRGVRVTPASIFCTDQYLKVSIPPFLFEAVLYAPIDDTNSTAKIGNGIIFFTLYKKEVAMWDSLTLANANKEKLQHLRENAILKAQEKAKEETEAKKVTKQEHKKYALEATMKLEEAERKRIEDLKEKERQKFTKELELWEKEQQDAEKQNRVLKEVELHKKVEQLKEKKKEKMNKTRIPDEGTSKTGLKTVKGCHGSHSMFSENLKEEQLPPPRSAATIKTNFTSRVFPTALRESRVAEEEEWLRKQVEAQRTISADLSELEDLKEEEKSPDWLKDKGNKMFATGNYLAALNAYTLAVRLNNKLPLLFLNRAACHLKLRNLHKAIEDSSKALELLTPPVPDNENARVKAHVRRGTAFCQLELYMEGLQDYEAALKIDPKNKTIEEDAEKIRQLIQGTRDS
;
A
#
# COMPACT_ATOMS: atom_id res chain seq x y z
N MET A 1 46.64 28.43 -6.33
CA MET A 1 45.99 29.52 -7.12
C MET A 1 45.67 28.97 -8.50
N PRO A 2 44.49 29.26 -9.07
CA PRO A 2 44.17 28.82 -10.43
C PRO A 2 45.07 29.52 -11.46
N VAL A 3 45.49 28.76 -12.46
CA VAL A 3 46.31 29.24 -13.59
C VAL A 3 45.36 29.74 -14.69
N TRP A 4 45.43 31.02 -15.01
CA TRP A 4 44.59 31.61 -16.05
C TRP A 4 45.05 31.17 -17.44
N LEU A 5 44.17 30.51 -18.18
CA LEU A 5 44.40 30.19 -19.59
C LEU A 5 44.21 31.45 -20.42
N ARG A 6 45.32 32.02 -20.92
CA ARG A 6 45.30 33.18 -21.83
C ARG A 6 45.51 32.79 -23.29
N GLU A 7 46.02 31.59 -23.53
CA GLU A 7 46.20 31.04 -24.88
C GLU A 7 44.90 30.39 -25.35
N TYR A 8 44.26 31.00 -26.34
CA TYR A 8 43.08 30.46 -27.02
C TYR A 8 43.15 30.80 -28.50
N SER A 9 42.57 29.95 -29.34
CA SER A 9 42.40 30.26 -30.77
C SER A 9 40.92 30.16 -31.14
N TRP A 10 40.42 31.15 -31.86
CA TRP A 10 39.01 31.21 -32.24
C TRP A 10 38.86 31.50 -33.72
N ARG A 11 37.77 31.00 -34.30
CA ARG A 11 37.34 31.25 -35.68
C ARG A 11 35.86 31.54 -35.66
N GLN A 12 35.35 32.21 -36.68
CA GLN A 12 33.92 32.50 -36.76
C GLN A 12 33.38 32.36 -38.17
N THR A 13 32.08 32.10 -38.22
CA THR A 13 31.21 32.31 -39.36
C THR A 13 30.17 33.36 -38.98
N PRO A 14 29.34 33.84 -39.92
CA PRO A 14 28.24 34.75 -39.60
C PRO A 14 27.26 34.17 -38.57
N ALA A 15 27.12 32.83 -38.50
CA ALA A 15 26.16 32.14 -37.63
C ALA A 15 26.78 31.50 -36.38
N ALA A 16 28.08 31.20 -36.36
CA ALA A 16 28.70 30.45 -35.26
C ALA A 16 30.12 30.94 -34.94
N VAL A 17 30.57 30.65 -33.73
CA VAL A 17 31.92 30.88 -33.23
C VAL A 17 32.51 29.56 -32.78
N TYR A 18 33.71 29.27 -33.28
CA TYR A 18 34.49 28.10 -32.92
C TYR A 18 35.63 28.54 -32.01
N LEU A 19 35.63 28.10 -30.77
CA LEU A 19 36.67 28.43 -29.79
C LEU A 19 37.42 27.16 -29.40
N SER A 20 38.75 27.22 -29.46
CA SER A 20 39.64 26.13 -29.05
C SER A 20 40.52 26.58 -27.90
N LEU A 21 40.44 25.83 -26.79
CA LEU A 21 41.22 26.05 -25.57
C LEU A 21 42.19 24.87 -25.39
N PRO A 22 43.51 25.06 -25.60
CA PRO A 22 44.50 24.02 -25.34
C PRO A 22 44.72 23.85 -23.83
N VAL A 23 44.47 22.65 -23.32
CA VAL A 23 44.71 22.25 -21.92
C VAL A 23 45.77 21.15 -21.88
N ARG A 24 47.04 21.56 -21.96
CA ARG A 24 48.19 20.64 -21.96
C ARG A 24 48.45 20.08 -20.55
N GLY A 25 48.62 18.76 -20.44
CA GLY A 25 49.07 18.10 -19.21
C GLY A 25 47.99 17.70 -18.21
N VAL A 26 46.71 17.86 -18.54
CA VAL A 26 45.59 17.46 -17.66
C VAL A 26 45.14 16.03 -17.97
N ARG A 27 45.18 15.14 -16.98
CA ARG A 27 44.47 13.83 -17.04
C ARG A 27 42.97 14.10 -17.07
N VAL A 28 42.19 13.27 -17.76
CA VAL A 28 40.75 13.46 -18.04
C VAL A 28 39.90 13.60 -16.76
N THR A 29 39.98 14.75 -16.11
CA THR A 29 39.11 15.17 -15.01
C THR A 29 37.87 15.82 -15.60
N PRO A 30 36.69 15.68 -14.96
CA PRO A 30 35.48 16.33 -15.43
C PRO A 30 35.70 17.84 -15.49
N ALA A 31 35.57 18.42 -16.68
CA ALA A 31 35.63 19.85 -16.85
C ALA A 31 34.31 20.46 -16.39
N SER A 32 34.39 21.45 -15.49
CA SER A 32 33.23 22.28 -15.17
C SER A 32 33.14 23.41 -16.20
N ILE A 33 32.17 23.29 -17.11
CA ILE A 33 31.86 24.29 -18.13
C ILE A 33 30.57 24.98 -17.71
N PHE A 34 30.63 26.29 -17.55
CA PHE A 34 29.48 27.16 -17.31
C PHE A 34 29.35 28.10 -18.50
N CYS A 35 28.24 27.98 -19.22
CA CYS A 35 27.94 28.75 -20.41
C CYS A 35 26.60 29.47 -20.19
N THR A 36 26.54 30.75 -20.54
CA THR A 36 25.31 31.52 -20.63
C THR A 36 25.28 32.26 -21.96
N ASP A 37 24.24 33.08 -22.17
CA ASP A 37 24.11 33.97 -23.33
C ASP A 37 25.35 34.83 -23.59
N GLN A 38 25.99 35.41 -22.57
CA GLN A 38 27.10 36.36 -22.76
C GLN A 38 28.36 36.00 -21.98
N TYR A 39 28.35 34.91 -21.22
CA TYR A 39 29.46 34.54 -20.35
C TYR A 39 29.84 33.07 -20.50
N LEU A 40 31.13 32.82 -20.66
CA LEU A 40 31.71 31.48 -20.72
C LEU A 40 32.79 31.35 -19.65
N LYS A 41 32.63 30.36 -18.78
CA LYS A 41 33.60 29.99 -17.76
C LYS A 41 33.92 28.51 -17.87
N VAL A 42 35.20 28.20 -17.94
CA VAL A 42 35.72 26.84 -17.99
C VAL A 42 36.70 26.67 -16.86
N SER A 43 36.41 25.75 -15.95
CA SER A 43 37.25 25.46 -14.79
C SER A 43 37.65 23.99 -14.82
N ILE A 44 38.96 23.77 -14.95
CA ILE A 44 39.60 22.46 -14.98
C ILE A 44 40.86 22.56 -14.12
N PRO A 45 40.86 22.12 -12.85
CA PRO A 45 41.99 22.31 -11.96
C PRO A 45 43.32 21.80 -12.57
N PRO A 46 44.40 22.61 -12.62
CA PRO A 46 44.55 23.95 -12.03
C PRO A 46 44.14 25.14 -12.93
N PHE A 47 43.70 24.90 -14.16
CA PHE A 47 43.37 25.89 -15.18
C PHE A 47 41.97 26.54 -15.03
N LEU A 48 41.90 27.84 -15.32
CA LEU A 48 40.66 28.61 -15.37
C LEU A 48 40.65 29.50 -16.62
N PHE A 49 39.54 29.48 -17.35
CA PHE A 49 39.25 30.39 -18.46
C PHE A 49 37.92 31.10 -18.19
N GLU A 50 37.90 32.42 -18.32
CA GLU A 50 36.68 33.22 -18.22
C GLU A 50 36.67 34.21 -19.38
N ALA A 51 35.55 34.28 -20.10
CA ALA A 51 35.34 35.19 -21.22
C ALA A 51 33.91 35.75 -21.20
N VAL A 52 33.80 37.07 -21.26
CA VAL A 52 32.54 37.76 -21.59
C VAL A 52 32.51 37.90 -23.10
N LEU A 53 31.55 37.24 -23.75
CA LEU A 53 31.40 37.21 -25.20
C LEU A 53 30.95 38.58 -25.72
N TYR A 54 31.34 38.89 -26.96
CA TYR A 54 31.00 40.16 -27.60
C TYR A 54 29.48 40.37 -27.78
N ALA A 55 28.76 39.32 -28.15
CA ALA A 55 27.32 39.34 -28.40
C ALA A 55 26.66 38.06 -27.85
N PRO A 56 25.33 38.08 -27.60
CA PRO A 56 24.64 36.93 -27.03
C PRO A 56 24.66 35.70 -27.95
N ILE A 57 24.93 34.54 -27.36
CA ILE A 57 24.89 33.22 -27.99
C ILE A 57 23.65 32.45 -27.56
N ASP A 58 23.30 31.45 -28.35
CA ASP A 58 22.27 30.48 -28.01
C ASP A 58 22.87 29.33 -27.20
N ASP A 59 22.64 29.36 -25.90
CA ASP A 59 23.12 28.36 -24.95
C ASP A 59 22.55 26.96 -25.22
N THR A 60 21.34 26.85 -25.78
CA THR A 60 20.65 25.56 -25.96
C THR A 60 21.22 24.72 -27.10
N ASN A 61 21.64 25.36 -28.18
CA ASN A 61 22.18 24.70 -29.37
C ASN A 61 23.71 24.64 -29.37
N SER A 62 24.37 25.42 -28.52
CA SER A 62 25.82 25.45 -28.42
C SER A 62 26.37 24.16 -27.81
N THR A 63 27.49 23.67 -28.33
CA THR A 63 28.08 22.39 -27.89
C THR A 63 29.54 22.56 -27.52
N ALA A 64 29.98 21.78 -26.52
CA ALA A 64 31.38 21.72 -26.10
C ALA A 64 31.89 20.27 -26.20
N LYS A 65 32.99 20.08 -26.92
CA LYS A 65 33.67 18.79 -27.08
C LYS A 65 35.02 18.85 -26.40
N ILE A 66 35.26 17.94 -25.45
CA ILE A 66 36.53 17.84 -24.73
C ILE A 66 37.25 16.61 -25.26
N GLY A 67 38.45 16.78 -25.84
CA GLY A 67 39.22 15.66 -26.37
C GLY A 67 40.66 16.03 -26.69
N ASN A 68 41.58 15.06 -26.57
CA ASN A 68 43.00 15.20 -26.98
C ASN A 68 43.72 16.42 -26.37
N GLY A 69 43.40 16.79 -25.13
CA GLY A 69 44.00 17.95 -24.47
C GLY A 69 43.54 19.31 -25.04
N ILE A 70 42.42 19.35 -25.77
CA ILE A 70 41.81 20.57 -26.30
C ILE A 70 40.31 20.55 -25.99
N ILE A 71 39.78 21.70 -25.60
CA ILE A 71 38.34 21.93 -25.49
C ILE A 71 37.91 22.72 -26.70
N PHE A 72 36.99 22.16 -27.47
CA PHE A 72 36.45 22.77 -28.66
C PHE A 72 34.99 23.15 -28.43
N PHE A 73 34.70 24.44 -28.49
CA PHE A 73 33.35 24.99 -28.39
C PHE A 73 32.84 25.34 -29.78
N THR A 74 31.60 24.94 -30.04
CA THR A 74 30.79 25.40 -31.17
C THR A 74 29.65 26.23 -30.59
N LEU A 75 29.80 27.55 -30.60
CA LEU A 75 28.84 28.49 -30.03
C LEU A 75 28.00 29.10 -31.17
N TYR A 76 26.68 29.00 -31.11
CA TYR A 76 25.81 29.61 -32.12
C TYR A 76 25.44 31.04 -31.73
N LYS A 77 25.56 31.98 -32.66
CA LYS A 77 25.21 33.38 -32.42
C LYS A 77 23.70 33.54 -32.47
N LYS A 78 23.13 34.32 -31.55
CA LYS A 78 21.71 34.68 -31.60
C LYS A 78 21.39 35.65 -32.73
N GLU A 79 22.35 36.51 -33.04
CA GLU A 79 22.28 37.47 -34.15
C GLU A 79 23.35 37.14 -35.18
N VAL A 80 22.97 37.11 -36.46
CA VAL A 80 23.87 36.78 -37.57
C VAL A 80 24.74 38.01 -37.87
N ALA A 81 25.88 38.12 -37.17
CA ALA A 81 26.82 39.22 -37.31
C ALA A 81 28.26 38.74 -37.17
N MET A 82 29.20 39.37 -37.88
CA MET A 82 30.63 39.15 -37.69
C MET A 82 31.12 39.90 -36.44
N TRP A 83 31.94 39.26 -35.62
CA TRP A 83 32.48 39.84 -34.39
C TRP A 83 33.87 40.38 -34.63
N ASP A 84 34.15 41.61 -34.21
CA ASP A 84 35.49 42.20 -34.33
C ASP A 84 36.48 41.58 -33.33
N SER A 85 35.96 41.10 -32.20
CA SER A 85 36.71 40.44 -31.13
C SER A 85 35.86 39.39 -30.44
N LEU A 86 36.48 38.32 -29.92
CA LEU A 86 35.76 37.29 -29.14
C LEU A 86 35.19 37.86 -27.81
N THR A 87 35.98 38.73 -27.17
CA THR A 87 35.67 39.37 -25.89
C THR A 87 35.50 40.86 -26.08
N LEU A 88 34.67 41.50 -25.24
CA LEU A 88 34.45 42.95 -25.28
C LEU A 88 35.75 43.72 -24.94
N ALA A 89 36.49 44.17 -25.95
CA ALA A 89 37.89 44.59 -25.84
C ALA A 89 38.15 45.89 -25.03
N ASN A 90 37.13 46.70 -24.73
CA ASN A 90 37.27 48.05 -24.14
C ASN A 90 36.44 48.28 -22.86
N ALA A 91 36.09 47.23 -22.11
CA ALA A 91 35.25 47.37 -20.92
C ALA A 91 36.07 47.56 -19.62
N ASN A 92 35.72 48.59 -18.84
CA ASN A 92 36.25 48.79 -17.49
C ASN A 92 36.04 47.52 -16.64
N LYS A 93 37.01 47.21 -15.77
CA LYS A 93 36.97 46.04 -14.87
C LYS A 93 35.64 45.88 -14.12
N GLU A 94 35.06 46.98 -13.67
CA GLU A 94 33.76 47.03 -12.99
C GLU A 94 32.59 46.63 -13.90
N LYS A 95 32.61 47.05 -15.17
CA LYS A 95 31.57 46.68 -16.15
C LYS A 95 31.63 45.18 -16.46
N LEU A 96 32.82 44.60 -16.55
CA LEU A 96 33.00 43.15 -16.75
C LEU A 96 32.54 42.35 -15.52
N GLN A 97 32.80 42.86 -14.31
CA GLN A 97 32.28 42.25 -13.07
C GLN A 97 30.76 42.28 -13.03
N HIS A 98 30.15 43.42 -13.33
CA HIS A 98 28.69 43.56 -13.34
C HIS A 98 28.03 42.67 -14.40
N LEU A 99 28.64 42.54 -15.60
CA LEU A 99 28.15 41.63 -16.64
C LEU A 99 28.24 40.16 -16.21
N ARG A 100 29.33 39.78 -15.54
CA ARG A 100 29.49 38.44 -14.96
C ARG A 100 28.43 38.14 -13.90
N GLU A 101 28.24 39.07 -12.96
CA GLU A 101 27.27 38.91 -11.87
C GLU A 101 25.85 38.79 -12.44
N ASN A 102 25.48 39.66 -13.38
CA ASN A 102 24.20 39.60 -14.07
C ASN A 102 23.99 38.25 -14.80
N ALA A 103 25.00 37.74 -15.49
CA ALA A 103 24.90 36.45 -16.20
C ALA A 103 24.71 35.29 -15.21
N ILE A 104 25.43 35.30 -14.08
CA ILE A 104 25.28 34.28 -13.03
C ILE A 104 23.90 34.36 -12.39
N LEU A 105 23.41 35.56 -12.07
CA LEU A 105 22.08 35.76 -11.49
C LEU A 105 20.97 35.27 -12.41
N LYS A 106 21.01 35.64 -13.70
CA LYS A 106 20.05 35.14 -14.70
C LYS A 106 20.06 33.61 -14.81
N ALA A 107 21.24 32.99 -14.80
CA ALA A 107 21.34 31.53 -14.85
C ALA A 107 20.75 30.87 -13.59
N GLN A 108 20.96 31.48 -12.41
CA GLN A 108 20.36 31.00 -11.16
C GLN A 108 18.84 31.16 -11.14
N GLU A 109 18.31 32.30 -11.62
CA GLU A 109 16.87 32.53 -11.74
C GLU A 109 16.22 31.53 -12.68
N LYS A 110 16.77 31.36 -13.90
CA LYS A 110 16.30 30.36 -14.86
C LYS A 110 16.32 28.94 -14.28
N ALA A 111 17.39 28.57 -13.58
CA ALA A 111 17.48 27.26 -12.93
C ALA A 111 16.42 27.08 -11.83
N LYS A 112 16.13 28.13 -11.04
CA LYS A 112 15.05 28.09 -10.05
C LYS A 112 13.69 27.92 -10.73
N GLU A 113 13.40 28.72 -11.75
CA GLU A 113 12.15 28.64 -12.52
C GLU A 113 11.96 27.24 -13.13
N GLU A 114 13.01 26.63 -13.70
CA GLU A 114 12.94 25.27 -14.22
C GLU A 114 12.64 24.23 -13.13
N THR A 115 13.20 24.39 -11.93
CA THR A 115 12.90 23.49 -10.80
C THR A 115 11.47 23.68 -10.29
N GLU A 116 10.97 24.91 -10.25
CA GLU A 116 9.59 25.21 -9.86
C GLU A 116 8.60 24.69 -10.90
N ALA A 117 8.88 24.89 -12.19
CA ALA A 117 8.09 24.35 -13.29
C ALA A 117 8.00 22.81 -13.22
N LYS A 118 9.12 22.12 -12.96
CA LYS A 118 9.13 20.65 -12.75
C LYS A 118 8.30 20.22 -11.54
N LYS A 119 8.29 21.01 -10.46
CA LYS A 119 7.44 20.74 -9.29
C LYS A 119 5.97 20.90 -9.63
N VAL A 120 5.61 21.97 -10.36
CA VAL A 120 4.23 22.22 -10.81
C VAL A 120 3.75 21.08 -11.71
N THR A 121 4.52 20.68 -12.73
CA THR A 121 4.13 19.56 -13.60
C THR A 121 4.00 18.25 -12.81
N LYS A 122 4.91 17.96 -11.87
CA LYS A 122 4.79 16.78 -10.98
C LYS A 122 3.50 16.84 -10.15
N GLN A 123 3.13 18.00 -9.62
CA GLN A 123 1.88 18.19 -8.87
C GLN A 123 0.64 18.01 -9.76
N GLU A 124 0.66 18.54 -10.98
CA GLU A 124 -0.42 18.37 -11.96
C GLU A 124 -0.60 16.91 -12.35
N HIS A 125 0.49 16.19 -12.63
CA HIS A 125 0.45 14.75 -12.91
C HIS A 125 -0.11 13.95 -11.72
N LYS A 126 0.27 14.30 -10.48
CA LYS A 126 -0.30 13.69 -9.27
C LYS A 126 -1.80 13.95 -9.15
N LYS A 127 -2.25 15.19 -9.37
CA LYS A 127 -3.66 15.57 -9.31
C LYS A 127 -4.47 14.82 -10.37
N TYR A 128 -3.97 14.76 -11.60
CA TYR A 128 -4.60 14.04 -12.70
C TYR A 128 -4.73 12.53 -12.38
N ALA A 129 -3.68 11.92 -11.85
CA ALA A 129 -3.72 10.51 -11.45
C ALA A 129 -4.77 10.27 -10.35
N LEU A 130 -4.84 11.14 -9.34
CA LEU A 130 -5.84 11.05 -8.28
C LEU A 130 -7.27 11.19 -8.82
N GLU A 131 -7.52 12.16 -9.68
CA GLU A 131 -8.83 12.36 -10.31
C GLU A 131 -9.25 11.14 -11.15
N ALA A 132 -8.31 10.55 -11.90
CA ALA A 132 -8.57 9.32 -12.65
C ALA A 132 -8.93 8.15 -11.73
N THR A 133 -8.22 7.99 -10.61
CA THR A 133 -8.54 6.95 -9.62
C THR A 133 -9.90 7.14 -8.96
N MET A 134 -10.27 8.39 -8.62
CA MET A 134 -11.59 8.69 -8.05
C MET A 134 -12.72 8.38 -9.04
N LYS A 135 -12.53 8.71 -10.33
CA LYS A 135 -13.52 8.39 -11.37
C LYS A 135 -13.74 6.89 -11.54
N LEU A 136 -12.66 6.11 -11.47
CA LEU A 136 -12.77 4.64 -11.49
C LEU A 136 -13.52 4.12 -10.27
N GLU A 137 -13.14 4.57 -9.07
CA GLU A 137 -13.79 4.15 -7.83
C GLU A 137 -15.27 4.55 -7.77
N GLU A 138 -15.63 5.75 -8.23
CA GLU A 138 -17.02 6.19 -8.34
C GLU A 138 -17.83 5.33 -9.32
N ALA A 139 -17.25 4.94 -10.45
CA ALA A 139 -17.90 4.04 -11.40
C ALA A 139 -18.11 2.65 -10.80
N GLU A 140 -17.14 2.14 -10.03
CA GLU A 140 -17.28 0.89 -9.29
C GLU A 140 -18.36 0.95 -8.22
N ARG A 141 -18.40 2.02 -7.43
CA ARG A 141 -19.44 2.25 -6.40
C ARG A 141 -20.84 2.28 -7.02
N LYS A 142 -21.03 3.03 -8.10
CA LYS A 142 -22.30 3.08 -8.84
C LYS A 142 -22.71 1.69 -9.35
N ARG A 143 -21.75 0.93 -9.91
CA ARG A 143 -22.00 -0.44 -10.36
C ARG A 143 -22.46 -1.36 -9.21
N ILE A 144 -21.89 -1.23 -8.03
CA ILE A 144 -22.28 -2.00 -6.84
C ILE A 144 -23.67 -1.59 -6.36
N GLU A 145 -23.98 -0.30 -6.34
CA GLU A 145 -25.30 0.21 -5.98
C GLU A 145 -26.39 -0.30 -6.93
N ASP A 146 -26.13 -0.26 -8.24
CA ASP A 146 -27.04 -0.79 -9.26
C ASP A 146 -27.28 -2.30 -9.08
N LEU A 147 -26.25 -3.05 -8.67
CA LEU A 147 -26.39 -4.49 -8.39
C LEU A 147 -27.23 -4.73 -7.13
N LYS A 148 -26.97 -4.00 -6.04
CA LYS A 148 -27.75 -4.09 -4.80
C LYS A 148 -29.22 -3.74 -5.03
N GLU A 149 -29.48 -2.70 -5.82
CA GLU A 149 -30.85 -2.29 -6.15
C GLU A 149 -31.57 -3.34 -7.00
N LYS A 150 -30.88 -3.95 -7.98
CA LYS A 150 -31.43 -5.07 -8.75
C LYS A 150 -31.74 -6.29 -7.88
N GLU A 151 -30.89 -6.61 -6.92
CA GLU A 151 -31.13 -7.71 -5.97
C GLU A 151 -32.31 -7.40 -5.05
N ARG A 152 -32.38 -6.16 -4.52
CA ARG A 152 -33.54 -5.69 -3.75
C ARG A 152 -34.83 -5.81 -4.54
N GLN A 153 -34.85 -5.36 -5.78
CA GLN A 153 -36.02 -5.45 -6.65
C GLN A 153 -36.41 -6.89 -7.00
N LYS A 154 -35.45 -7.81 -7.12
CA LYS A 154 -35.74 -9.24 -7.28
C LYS A 154 -36.37 -9.80 -6.01
N PHE A 155 -35.76 -9.53 -4.87
CA PHE A 155 -36.26 -10.00 -3.57
C PHE A 155 -37.66 -9.47 -3.27
N THR A 156 -37.94 -8.20 -3.53
CA THR A 156 -39.29 -7.64 -3.32
C THR A 156 -40.32 -8.31 -4.21
N LYS A 157 -39.98 -8.58 -5.48
CA LYS A 157 -40.88 -9.31 -6.40
C LYS A 157 -41.11 -10.75 -5.96
N GLU A 158 -40.06 -11.44 -5.49
CA GLU A 158 -40.18 -12.80 -4.94
C GLU A 158 -41.06 -12.82 -3.69
N LEU A 159 -40.91 -11.84 -2.80
CA LEU A 159 -41.72 -11.70 -1.59
C LEU A 159 -43.20 -11.41 -1.92
N GLU A 160 -43.46 -10.53 -2.88
CA GLU A 160 -44.81 -10.25 -3.38
C GLU A 160 -45.46 -11.49 -4.03
N LEU A 161 -44.69 -12.29 -4.78
CA LEU A 161 -45.16 -13.55 -5.37
C LEU A 161 -45.49 -14.57 -4.28
N TRP A 162 -44.60 -14.74 -3.31
CA TRP A 162 -44.82 -15.64 -2.17
C TRP A 162 -46.05 -15.24 -1.36
N GLU A 163 -46.26 -13.95 -1.10
CA GLU A 163 -47.44 -13.45 -0.40
C GLU A 163 -48.74 -13.81 -1.14
N LYS A 164 -48.76 -13.67 -2.47
CA LYS A 164 -49.90 -14.09 -3.30
C LYS A 164 -50.14 -15.60 -3.23
N GLU A 165 -49.09 -16.41 -3.30
CA GLU A 165 -49.19 -17.86 -3.16
C GLU A 165 -49.78 -18.27 -1.80
N GLN A 166 -49.38 -17.60 -0.72
CA GLN A 166 -49.95 -17.83 0.62
C GLN A 166 -51.44 -17.48 0.64
N GLN A 167 -51.83 -16.33 0.10
CA GLN A 167 -53.23 -15.92 0.03
C GLN A 167 -54.08 -16.91 -0.78
N ASP A 168 -53.54 -17.40 -1.90
CA ASP A 168 -54.25 -18.37 -2.75
C ASP A 168 -54.32 -19.76 -2.12
N ALA A 169 -53.26 -20.21 -1.44
CA ALA A 169 -53.27 -21.44 -0.65
C ALA A 169 -54.26 -21.37 0.53
N GLU A 170 -54.36 -20.23 1.21
CA GLU A 170 -55.38 -20.00 2.23
C GLU A 170 -56.79 -20.07 1.64
N LYS A 171 -57.04 -19.42 0.50
CA LYS A 171 -58.34 -19.49 -0.18
C LYS A 171 -58.68 -20.94 -0.56
N GLN A 172 -57.74 -21.68 -1.14
CA GLN A 172 -57.93 -23.09 -1.49
C GLN A 172 -58.24 -23.94 -0.25
N ASN A 173 -57.52 -23.73 0.86
CA ASN A 173 -57.78 -24.42 2.12
C ASN A 173 -59.16 -24.07 2.71
N ARG A 174 -59.62 -22.82 2.59
CA ARG A 174 -60.98 -22.42 2.99
C ARG A 174 -62.03 -23.16 2.15
N VAL A 175 -61.87 -23.19 0.83
CA VAL A 175 -62.75 -23.93 -0.08
C VAL A 175 -62.76 -25.43 0.24
N LEU A 176 -61.60 -26.03 0.47
CA LEU A 176 -61.50 -27.46 0.85
C LEU A 176 -62.21 -27.75 2.17
N LYS A 177 -62.07 -26.89 3.18
CA LYS A 177 -62.78 -27.02 4.47
C LYS A 177 -64.29 -26.90 4.30
N GLU A 178 -64.78 -25.98 3.47
CA GLU A 178 -66.21 -25.85 3.16
C GLU A 178 -66.76 -27.10 2.47
N VAL A 179 -66.03 -27.65 1.49
CA VAL A 179 -66.38 -28.91 0.81
C VAL A 179 -66.38 -30.09 1.79
N GLU A 180 -65.41 -30.17 2.70
CA GLU A 180 -65.34 -31.24 3.71
C GLU A 180 -66.49 -31.13 4.73
N LEU A 181 -66.83 -29.91 5.16
CA LEU A 181 -68.00 -29.64 6.00
C LEU A 181 -69.30 -30.07 5.30
N HIS A 182 -69.46 -29.72 4.03
CA HIS A 182 -70.61 -30.16 3.22
C HIS A 182 -70.70 -31.69 3.13
N LYS A 183 -69.58 -32.39 2.88
CA LYS A 183 -69.54 -33.86 2.89
C LYS A 183 -69.92 -34.45 4.24
N LYS A 184 -69.43 -33.88 5.35
CA LYS A 184 -69.78 -34.33 6.72
C LYS A 184 -71.27 -34.12 7.01
N VAL A 185 -71.85 -33.01 6.58
CA VAL A 185 -73.28 -32.75 6.71
C VAL A 185 -74.10 -33.75 5.91
N GLU A 186 -73.71 -34.06 4.66
CA GLU A 186 -74.38 -35.09 3.86
C GLU A 186 -74.26 -36.48 4.50
N GLN A 187 -73.07 -36.88 4.99
CA GLN A 187 -72.90 -38.13 5.73
C GLN A 187 -73.76 -38.20 7.00
N LEU A 188 -73.94 -37.08 7.71
CA LEU A 188 -74.83 -37.01 8.88
C LEU A 188 -76.31 -37.11 8.49
N LYS A 189 -76.71 -36.57 7.33
CA LYS A 189 -78.06 -36.78 6.77
C LYS A 189 -78.29 -38.24 6.40
N GLU A 190 -77.31 -38.90 5.77
CA GLU A 190 -77.38 -40.33 5.46
C GLU A 190 -77.43 -41.19 6.73
N LYS A 191 -76.58 -40.93 7.73
CA LYS A 191 -76.61 -41.62 9.03
C LYS A 191 -77.92 -41.39 9.81
N LYS A 192 -78.57 -40.23 9.66
CA LYS A 192 -79.92 -39.99 10.20
C LYS A 192 -80.98 -40.79 9.46
N LYS A 193 -80.86 -40.96 8.13
CA LYS A 193 -81.73 -41.87 7.35
C LYS A 193 -81.52 -43.34 7.77
N GLU A 194 -80.27 -43.76 8.03
CA GLU A 194 -79.97 -45.11 8.52
C GLU A 194 -80.46 -45.36 9.95
N LYS A 195 -80.31 -44.40 10.88
CA LYS A 195 -80.82 -44.51 12.26
C LYS A 195 -82.35 -44.54 12.37
N MET A 196 -83.08 -44.22 11.31
CA MET A 196 -84.53 -44.40 11.23
C MET A 196 -84.93 -45.85 10.89
N ASN A 197 -83.97 -46.72 10.53
CA ASN A 197 -84.21 -48.12 10.20
C ASN A 197 -83.37 -49.07 11.07
N LYS A 198 -84.09 -49.77 11.96
CA LYS A 198 -83.83 -51.10 12.57
C LYS A 198 -83.20 -51.24 13.96
N THR A 199 -83.71 -52.30 14.59
CA THR A 199 -83.62 -52.79 15.98
C THR A 199 -83.05 -54.22 15.99
N ARG A 200 -82.32 -54.58 17.08
CA ARG A 200 -82.00 -55.93 17.67
C ARG A 200 -80.92 -56.87 17.05
N ILE A 201 -79.71 -56.92 17.66
CA ILE A 201 -79.11 -57.88 18.67
C ILE A 201 -79.25 -59.43 18.41
N PRO A 202 -78.37 -60.40 18.85
CA PRO A 202 -77.19 -60.39 19.80
C PRO A 202 -75.89 -61.22 19.46
N ASP A 203 -74.87 -61.05 20.34
CA ASP A 203 -73.85 -61.97 20.97
C ASP A 203 -73.09 -63.06 20.16
N GLU A 204 -71.87 -63.54 20.49
CA GLU A 204 -71.02 -63.56 21.70
C GLU A 204 -69.56 -63.92 21.28
N GLY A 205 -68.56 -63.81 22.19
CA GLY A 205 -67.43 -64.78 22.22
C GLY A 205 -65.98 -64.33 21.96
N THR A 206 -65.30 -63.92 23.04
CA THR A 206 -63.95 -64.36 23.50
C THR A 206 -62.65 -64.20 22.66
N SER A 207 -61.80 -63.31 23.19
CA SER A 207 -60.41 -63.50 23.68
C SER A 207 -59.17 -63.59 22.75
N LYS A 208 -58.31 -62.58 22.95
CA LYS A 208 -56.87 -62.62 23.37
C LYS A 208 -55.73 -62.86 22.36
N THR A 209 -54.98 -61.75 22.18
CA THR A 209 -53.50 -61.55 22.20
C THR A 209 -52.60 -62.06 21.07
N GLY A 210 -51.74 -61.15 20.58
CA GLY A 210 -50.30 -61.41 20.52
C GLY A 210 -49.57 -61.23 19.18
N LEU A 211 -49.08 -60.01 18.95
CA LEU A 211 -47.78 -59.61 18.36
C LEU A 211 -47.20 -60.22 17.05
N LYS A 212 -46.80 -59.26 16.20
CA LYS A 212 -45.53 -59.10 15.43
C LYS A 212 -45.30 -59.79 14.06
N THR A 213 -45.07 -58.89 13.11
CA THR A 213 -44.00 -58.82 12.07
C THR A 213 -43.99 -59.72 10.82
N VAL A 214 -44.12 -59.01 9.68
CA VAL A 214 -43.23 -58.97 8.50
C VAL A 214 -43.36 -60.03 7.39
N LYS A 215 -43.38 -59.48 6.15
CA LYS A 215 -43.06 -60.04 4.82
C LYS A 215 -44.05 -61.00 4.16
N GLY A 216 -44.58 -60.53 3.02
CA GLY A 216 -44.01 -60.95 1.74
C GLY A 216 -44.93 -61.70 0.79
N CYS A 217 -44.93 -61.20 -0.45
CA CYS A 217 -45.25 -61.88 -1.71
C CYS A 217 -46.72 -62.23 -1.93
N HIS A 218 -47.22 -62.07 -3.16
CA HIS A 218 -48.05 -63.05 -3.88
C HIS A 218 -48.00 -62.69 -5.38
N GLY A 219 -47.37 -63.58 -6.17
CA GLY A 219 -47.81 -63.84 -7.54
C GLY A 219 -49.25 -64.36 -7.49
N SER A 220 -50.08 -64.35 -8.52
CA SER A 220 -49.90 -64.62 -9.95
C SER A 220 -51.10 -65.49 -10.34
N HIS A 221 -51.82 -65.16 -11.40
CA HIS A 221 -52.38 -66.05 -12.44
C HIS A 221 -53.46 -65.24 -13.18
N SER A 222 -53.25 -64.84 -14.44
CA SER A 222 -53.26 -65.61 -15.69
C SER A 222 -54.65 -65.99 -16.17
N MET A 223 -54.99 -65.62 -17.40
CA MET A 223 -55.41 -66.57 -18.46
C MET A 223 -55.56 -65.85 -19.83
N PHE A 224 -54.75 -66.30 -20.80
CA PHE A 224 -54.94 -66.42 -22.27
C PHE A 224 -55.85 -65.43 -23.03
N SER A 225 -55.34 -64.76 -24.08
CA SER A 225 -55.36 -65.19 -25.51
C SER A 225 -54.67 -64.05 -26.32
N GLU A 226 -54.06 -64.15 -27.51
CA GLU A 226 -54.16 -65.07 -28.65
C GLU A 226 -53.03 -64.76 -29.68
N ASN A 227 -52.67 -65.79 -30.43
CA ASN A 227 -52.24 -65.82 -31.85
C ASN A 227 -50.87 -65.29 -32.34
N LEU A 228 -50.12 -66.26 -32.90
CA LEU A 228 -48.91 -66.22 -33.71
C LEU A 228 -49.16 -65.66 -35.12
N LYS A 229 -48.27 -64.79 -35.60
CA LYS A 229 -47.92 -64.64 -37.03
C LYS A 229 -46.43 -64.30 -37.18
N GLU A 230 -45.88 -64.82 -38.27
CA GLU A 230 -44.48 -65.06 -38.57
C GLU A 230 -43.56 -63.84 -38.73
N GLU A 231 -42.29 -64.14 -38.47
CA GLU A 231 -41.03 -63.46 -38.79
C GLU A 231 -41.05 -62.35 -39.85
N GLN A 232 -40.65 -61.14 -39.42
CA GLN A 232 -39.71 -60.30 -40.16
C GLN A 232 -38.70 -59.70 -39.18
N LEU A 233 -37.42 -60.01 -39.36
CA LEU A 233 -36.35 -59.41 -38.54
C LEU A 233 -36.36 -57.88 -38.76
N PRO A 234 -36.30 -57.07 -37.69
CA PRO A 234 -36.30 -55.62 -37.84
C PRO A 234 -35.02 -55.19 -38.58
N PRO A 235 -35.12 -54.23 -39.53
CA PRO A 235 -33.98 -53.76 -40.29
C PRO A 235 -32.90 -53.16 -39.38
N PRO A 236 -31.61 -53.30 -39.74
CA PRO A 236 -30.52 -52.75 -38.94
C PRO A 236 -30.64 -51.23 -38.82
N ARG A 237 -30.43 -50.73 -37.60
CA ARG A 237 -30.58 -49.32 -37.21
C ARG A 237 -29.72 -48.43 -38.12
N SER A 238 -30.25 -47.30 -38.58
CA SER A 238 -29.46 -46.31 -39.30
C SER A 238 -28.41 -45.66 -38.39
N ALA A 239 -27.20 -45.45 -38.91
CA ALA A 239 -26.14 -44.77 -38.17
C ALA A 239 -26.49 -43.29 -37.99
N ALA A 240 -26.74 -42.88 -36.75
CA ALA A 240 -26.93 -41.48 -36.39
C ALA A 240 -25.66 -40.94 -35.72
N THR A 241 -25.13 -39.82 -36.24
CA THR A 241 -24.02 -39.10 -35.60
C THR A 241 -24.55 -38.34 -34.39
N ILE A 242 -24.26 -38.86 -33.20
CA ILE A 242 -24.59 -38.18 -31.95
C ILE A 242 -23.62 -36.99 -31.81
N LYS A 243 -24.13 -35.76 -31.84
CA LYS A 243 -23.35 -34.59 -31.42
C LYS A 243 -23.23 -34.63 -29.90
N THR A 244 -22.13 -35.21 -29.42
CA THR A 244 -21.77 -35.14 -28.01
C THR A 244 -21.26 -33.73 -27.71
N ASN A 245 -22.08 -32.90 -27.09
CA ASN A 245 -21.59 -31.68 -26.46
C ASN A 245 -20.95 -32.09 -25.14
N PHE A 246 -19.61 -32.07 -25.08
CA PHE A 246 -18.93 -32.21 -23.80
C PHE A 246 -19.28 -30.98 -22.95
N THR A 247 -20.01 -31.20 -21.87
CA THR A 247 -20.08 -30.23 -20.79
C THR A 247 -18.65 -29.97 -20.33
N SER A 248 -18.21 -28.71 -20.41
CA SER A 248 -16.91 -28.35 -19.84
C SER A 248 -16.92 -28.75 -18.36
N ARG A 249 -15.84 -29.40 -17.92
CA ARG A 249 -15.63 -29.68 -16.50
C ARG A 249 -15.44 -28.35 -15.79
N VAL A 250 -16.53 -27.75 -15.35
CA VAL A 250 -16.50 -26.79 -14.27
C VAL A 250 -16.52 -27.63 -13.01
N PHE A 251 -15.40 -27.69 -12.29
CA PHE A 251 -15.43 -28.12 -10.91
C PHE A 251 -16.31 -27.10 -10.18
N PRO A 252 -17.51 -27.46 -9.69
CA PRO A 252 -18.21 -26.56 -8.80
C PRO A 252 -17.39 -26.56 -7.51
N THR A 253 -16.47 -25.61 -7.37
CA THR A 253 -15.91 -25.31 -6.07
C THR A 253 -17.10 -25.01 -5.18
N ALA A 254 -17.29 -25.82 -4.13
CA ALA A 254 -18.42 -25.65 -3.24
C ALA A 254 -18.43 -24.19 -2.76
N LEU A 255 -19.54 -23.49 -2.99
CA LEU A 255 -19.78 -22.07 -2.67
C LEU A 255 -19.71 -21.76 -1.16
N ARG A 256 -19.14 -22.65 -0.34
CA ARG A 256 -19.14 -22.63 1.12
C ARG A 256 -17.82 -22.18 1.75
N GLU A 257 -16.75 -22.03 0.98
CA GLU A 257 -15.48 -21.45 1.47
C GLU A 257 -14.84 -20.60 0.38
N SER A 258 -15.58 -19.63 -0.18
CA SER A 258 -14.95 -18.62 -1.02
C SER A 258 -14.15 -17.67 -0.13
N ARG A 259 -12.86 -17.95 0.02
CA ARG A 259 -11.89 -17.04 0.66
C ARG A 259 -11.68 -15.75 -0.13
N VAL A 260 -12.40 -15.54 -1.23
CA VAL A 260 -12.30 -14.34 -2.09
C VAL A 260 -12.50 -13.06 -1.27
N ALA A 261 -13.45 -13.03 -0.32
CA ALA A 261 -13.61 -11.86 0.54
C ALA A 261 -12.38 -11.62 1.44
N GLU A 262 -11.81 -12.69 2.00
CA GLU A 262 -10.59 -12.63 2.83
C GLU A 262 -9.35 -12.29 2.00
N GLU A 263 -9.26 -12.77 0.76
CA GLU A 263 -8.21 -12.49 -0.22
C GLU A 263 -8.29 -11.05 -0.73
N GLU A 264 -9.49 -10.53 -0.99
CA GLU A 264 -9.73 -9.14 -1.35
C GLU A 264 -9.39 -8.20 -0.17
N GLU A 265 -9.76 -8.57 1.06
CA GLU A 265 -9.34 -7.83 2.26
C GLU A 265 -7.82 -7.87 2.47
N TRP A 266 -7.19 -9.02 2.22
CA TRP A 266 -5.73 -9.17 2.30
C TRP A 266 -5.01 -8.34 1.23
N LEU A 267 -5.52 -8.34 -0.01
CA LEU A 267 -5.02 -7.52 -1.10
C LEU A 267 -5.23 -6.02 -0.83
N ARG A 268 -6.39 -5.63 -0.27
CA ARG A 268 -6.64 -4.24 0.17
C ARG A 268 -5.67 -3.82 1.26
N LYS A 269 -5.44 -4.67 2.28
CA LYS A 269 -4.45 -4.42 3.34
C LYS A 269 -3.02 -4.34 2.77
N GLN A 270 -2.67 -5.15 1.77
CA GLN A 270 -1.38 -5.05 1.08
C GLN A 270 -1.24 -3.75 0.29
N VAL A 271 -2.28 -3.35 -0.46
CA VAL A 271 -2.28 -2.12 -1.25
C VAL A 271 -2.25 -0.90 -0.33
N GLU A 272 -2.95 -0.93 0.80
CA GLU A 272 -2.92 0.14 1.81
C GLU A 272 -1.55 0.23 2.51
N ALA A 273 -0.93 -0.92 2.83
CA ALA A 273 0.44 -0.97 3.33
C ALA A 273 1.46 -0.45 2.29
N GLN A 274 1.30 -0.80 1.02
CA GLN A 274 2.14 -0.26 -0.07
C GLN A 274 1.87 1.23 -0.30
N ARG A 275 0.63 1.71 -0.15
CA ARG A 275 0.27 3.13 -0.24
C ARG A 275 0.84 3.96 0.89
N THR A 276 0.83 3.46 2.13
CA THR A 276 1.48 4.14 3.26
C THR A 276 3.01 4.20 3.05
N ILE A 277 3.63 3.10 2.63
CA ILE A 277 5.07 3.05 2.31
C ILE A 277 5.44 3.99 1.14
N SER A 278 4.62 4.04 0.09
CA SER A 278 4.87 4.87 -1.11
C SER A 278 4.51 6.35 -0.93
N ALA A 279 3.48 6.67 -0.14
CA ALA A 279 3.19 8.04 0.28
C ALA A 279 4.33 8.59 1.13
N ASP A 280 4.87 7.77 2.04
CA ASP A 280 6.05 8.10 2.85
C ASP A 280 7.33 8.26 2.00
N LEU A 281 7.51 7.45 0.95
CA LEU A 281 8.63 7.57 0.01
C LEU A 281 8.55 8.82 -0.88
N SER A 282 7.34 9.28 -1.22
CA SER A 282 7.16 10.53 -1.98
C SER A 282 7.49 11.77 -1.14
N GLU A 283 7.39 11.68 0.20
CA GLU A 283 7.83 12.71 1.16
C GLU A 283 9.36 12.74 1.35
N LEU A 284 10.05 11.61 1.12
CA LEU A 284 11.51 11.50 1.19
C LEU A 284 12.21 12.00 -0.10
N GLU A 285 11.48 12.21 -1.20
CA GLU A 285 12.05 12.60 -2.49
C GLU A 285 12.36 14.11 -2.58
N ASP A 286 11.77 14.92 -1.69
CA ASP A 286 12.00 16.37 -1.58
C ASP A 286 13.12 16.73 -0.58
N LEU A 287 13.71 15.74 0.09
CA LEU A 287 14.83 15.92 1.01
C LEU A 287 16.14 16.16 0.26
N LYS A 288 16.93 17.14 0.70
CA LYS A 288 18.26 17.43 0.13
C LYS A 288 19.17 16.20 0.25
N GLU A 289 20.19 16.07 -0.59
CA GLU A 289 21.13 14.92 -0.55
C GLU A 289 21.74 14.69 0.83
N GLU A 290 21.99 15.76 1.59
CA GLU A 290 22.48 15.69 2.98
C GLU A 290 21.46 15.08 3.97
N GLU A 291 20.17 15.33 3.74
CA GLU A 291 19.06 14.83 4.56
C GLU A 291 18.73 13.35 4.31
N LYS A 292 19.36 12.74 3.29
CA LYS A 292 19.31 11.29 3.02
C LYS A 292 20.31 10.49 3.87
N SER A 293 21.12 11.14 4.69
CA SER A 293 22.03 10.44 5.60
C SER A 293 21.32 10.12 6.94
N PRO A 294 21.36 8.86 7.41
CA PRO A 294 20.70 8.47 8.66
C PRO A 294 21.33 9.17 9.88
N ASP A 295 22.63 9.48 9.82
CA ASP A 295 23.35 10.21 10.88
C ASP A 295 22.90 11.66 11.00
N TRP A 296 22.65 12.35 9.89
CA TRP A 296 22.16 13.72 9.94
C TRP A 296 20.75 13.78 10.53
N LEU A 297 19.86 12.86 10.14
CA LEU A 297 18.50 12.79 10.70
C LEU A 297 18.51 12.42 12.19
N LYS A 298 19.42 11.54 12.61
CA LYS A 298 19.68 11.23 14.02
C LYS A 298 20.06 12.49 14.79
N ASP A 299 21.01 13.27 14.28
CA ASP A 299 21.50 14.48 14.94
C ASP A 299 20.44 15.59 14.96
N LYS A 300 19.66 15.71 13.88
CA LYS A 300 18.49 16.59 13.83
C LYS A 300 17.46 16.18 14.89
N GLY A 301 17.13 14.89 14.98
CA GLY A 301 16.26 14.34 16.01
C GLY A 301 16.77 14.65 17.42
N ASN A 302 18.07 14.48 17.66
CA ASN A 302 18.70 14.78 18.95
C ASN A 302 18.56 16.26 19.33
N LYS A 303 18.76 17.17 18.37
CA LYS A 303 18.56 18.62 18.58
C LYS A 303 17.11 18.93 18.92
N MET A 304 16.15 18.35 18.20
CA MET A 304 14.72 18.57 18.47
C MET A 304 14.26 17.96 19.80
N PHE A 305 14.86 16.83 20.19
CA PHE A 305 14.62 16.23 21.50
C PHE A 305 15.14 17.14 22.62
N ALA A 306 16.34 17.71 22.45
CA ALA A 306 16.94 18.64 23.41
C ALA A 306 16.14 19.94 23.55
N THR A 307 15.48 20.42 22.48
CA THR A 307 14.57 21.57 22.54
C THR A 307 13.19 21.24 23.11
N GLY A 308 12.93 19.98 23.47
CA GLY A 308 11.66 19.52 24.03
C GLY A 308 10.56 19.27 23.00
N ASN A 309 10.85 19.40 21.70
CA ASN A 309 9.89 19.11 20.64
C ASN A 309 9.94 17.61 20.27
N TYR A 310 9.28 16.80 21.08
CA TYR A 310 9.31 15.34 20.95
C TYR A 310 8.59 14.81 19.71
N LEU A 311 7.55 15.50 19.21
CA LEU A 311 6.82 15.11 17.99
C LEU A 311 7.72 15.28 16.76
N ALA A 312 8.39 16.43 16.64
CA ALA A 312 9.31 16.66 15.53
C ALA A 312 10.52 15.70 15.59
N ALA A 313 11.05 15.43 16.79
CA ALA A 313 12.11 14.46 16.99
C ALA A 313 11.68 13.04 16.56
N LEU A 314 10.46 12.62 16.93
CA LEU A 314 9.89 11.34 16.53
C LEU A 314 9.79 11.20 15.00
N ASN A 315 9.34 12.25 14.31
CA ASN A 315 9.28 12.24 12.84
C ASN A 315 10.67 12.11 12.23
N ALA A 316 11.66 12.87 12.72
CA ALA A 316 13.04 12.79 12.25
C ALA A 316 13.64 11.39 12.45
N TYR A 317 13.45 10.77 13.62
CA TYR A 317 13.91 9.40 13.86
C TYR A 317 13.15 8.37 13.03
N THR A 318 11.86 8.57 12.78
CA THR A 318 11.07 7.67 11.93
C THR A 318 11.59 7.67 10.49
N LEU A 319 11.89 8.85 9.95
CA LEU A 319 12.57 8.97 8.66
C LEU A 319 13.95 8.31 8.69
N ALA A 320 14.74 8.52 9.75
CA ALA A 320 16.05 7.89 9.89
C ALA A 320 15.98 6.35 9.89
N VAL A 321 14.98 5.77 10.58
CA VAL A 321 14.74 4.31 10.61
C VAL A 321 14.32 3.78 9.24
N ARG A 322 13.53 4.55 8.47
CA ARG A 322 13.17 4.18 7.09
C ARG A 322 14.39 4.10 6.18
N LEU A 323 15.34 5.02 6.35
CA LEU A 323 16.59 5.01 5.59
C LEU A 323 17.53 3.89 6.05
N ASN A 324 17.68 3.69 7.35
CA ASN A 324 18.53 2.65 7.92
C ASN A 324 17.88 2.00 9.14
N ASN A 325 17.33 0.80 8.94
CA ASN A 325 16.68 0.00 9.98
C ASN A 325 17.66 -0.89 10.78
N LYS A 326 18.97 -0.80 10.53
CA LYS A 326 19.98 -1.63 11.21
C LYS A 326 20.65 -0.92 12.37
N LEU A 327 20.38 0.37 12.58
CA LEU A 327 21.00 1.16 13.65
C LEU A 327 20.16 1.11 14.95
N PRO A 328 20.60 0.43 16.02
CA PRO A 328 19.84 0.30 17.26
C PRO A 328 19.62 1.64 17.97
N LEU A 329 20.56 2.58 17.83
CA LEU A 329 20.48 3.91 18.45
C LEU A 329 19.26 4.72 17.97
N LEU A 330 18.83 4.53 16.73
CA LEU A 330 17.67 5.23 16.18
C LEU A 330 16.37 4.78 16.87
N PHE A 331 16.18 3.46 16.99
CA PHE A 331 15.05 2.88 17.73
C PHE A 331 15.08 3.30 19.20
N LEU A 332 16.26 3.29 19.82
CA LEU A 332 16.42 3.68 21.20
C LEU A 332 15.98 5.13 21.42
N ASN A 333 16.43 6.06 20.58
CA ASN A 333 16.08 7.47 20.69
C ASN A 333 14.60 7.74 20.33
N ARG A 334 14.04 6.98 19.37
CA ARG A 334 12.60 7.01 19.08
C ARG A 334 11.77 6.51 20.25
N ALA A 335 12.18 5.43 20.93
CA ALA A 335 11.54 4.94 22.15
C ALA A 335 11.53 6.00 23.27
N ALA A 336 12.61 6.78 23.42
CA ALA A 336 12.64 7.90 24.38
C ALA A 336 11.61 8.99 24.03
N CYS A 337 11.43 9.30 22.75
CA CYS A 337 10.37 10.22 22.30
C CYS A 337 8.99 9.65 22.63
N HIS A 338 8.76 8.36 22.35
CA HIS A 338 7.50 7.69 22.66
C HIS A 338 7.17 7.71 24.15
N LEU A 339 8.15 7.47 25.02
CA LEU A 339 7.98 7.61 26.48
C LEU A 339 7.55 9.02 26.88
N LYS A 340 8.18 10.06 26.33
CA LYS A 340 7.82 11.46 26.61
C LYS A 340 6.42 11.82 26.11
N LEU A 341 5.97 11.20 25.03
CA LEU A 341 4.64 11.37 24.45
C LEU A 341 3.58 10.41 25.03
N ARG A 342 3.93 9.57 26.02
CA ARG A 342 3.06 8.50 26.58
C ARG A 342 2.55 7.48 25.55
N ASN A 343 3.29 7.27 24.48
CA ASN A 343 3.03 6.20 23.50
C ASN A 343 3.70 4.90 23.95
N LEU A 344 3.20 4.30 25.04
CA LEU A 344 3.91 3.26 25.80
C LEU A 344 4.12 1.96 25.02
N HIS A 345 3.10 1.47 24.32
CA HIS A 345 3.22 0.26 23.50
C HIS A 345 4.29 0.40 22.42
N LYS A 346 4.32 1.55 21.71
CA LYS A 346 5.35 1.82 20.69
C LYS A 346 6.75 1.94 21.30
N ALA A 347 6.86 2.48 22.51
CA ALA A 347 8.14 2.52 23.23
C ALA A 347 8.66 1.12 23.56
N ILE A 348 7.77 0.18 23.90
CA ILE A 348 8.11 -1.23 24.16
C ILE A 348 8.57 -1.92 22.89
N GLU A 349 7.86 -1.73 21.78
CA GLU A 349 8.21 -2.28 20.47
C GLU A 349 9.60 -1.79 20.03
N ASP A 350 9.84 -0.47 20.07
CA ASP A 350 11.12 0.11 19.67
C ASP A 350 12.27 -0.32 20.57
N SER A 351 12.05 -0.39 21.89
CA SER A 351 13.08 -0.83 22.83
C SER A 351 13.40 -2.32 22.66
N SER A 352 12.40 -3.15 22.37
CA SER A 352 12.59 -4.57 22.06
C SER A 352 13.35 -4.74 20.74
N LYS A 353 13.02 -3.96 19.72
CA LYS A 353 13.74 -4.00 18.44
C LYS A 353 15.18 -3.55 18.58
N ALA A 354 15.45 -2.53 19.40
CA ALA A 354 16.80 -2.11 19.73
C ALA A 354 17.58 -3.24 20.41
N LEU A 355 16.98 -3.96 21.37
CA LEU A 355 17.62 -5.10 22.03
C LEU A 355 17.93 -6.25 21.07
N GLU A 356 17.03 -6.58 20.14
CA GLU A 356 17.30 -7.57 19.09
C GLU A 356 18.54 -7.20 18.26
N LEU A 357 18.64 -5.93 17.85
CA LEU A 357 19.76 -5.42 17.05
C LEU A 357 21.07 -5.29 17.85
N LEU A 358 21.00 -5.24 19.18
CA LEU A 358 22.16 -5.19 20.08
C LEU A 358 22.69 -6.58 20.44
N THR A 359 22.21 -7.63 19.76
CA THR A 359 22.79 -8.98 19.85
C THR A 359 23.84 -9.18 18.74
N PRO A 360 25.02 -9.75 19.05
CA PRO A 360 25.48 -10.27 20.35
C PRO A 360 25.87 -9.17 21.36
N PRO A 361 25.85 -9.47 22.68
CA PRO A 361 26.29 -8.54 23.71
C PRO A 361 27.81 -8.31 23.63
N VAL A 362 28.22 -7.08 23.38
CA VAL A 362 29.62 -6.64 23.28
C VAL A 362 29.85 -5.48 24.27
N PRO A 363 31.05 -5.29 24.86
CA PRO A 363 31.31 -4.18 25.77
C PRO A 363 30.95 -2.80 25.18
N ASP A 364 31.21 -2.57 23.89
CA ASP A 364 30.88 -1.30 23.22
C ASP A 364 29.39 -0.97 23.22
N ASN A 365 28.53 -1.99 23.22
CA ASN A 365 27.08 -1.83 23.15
C ASN A 365 26.38 -1.93 24.52
N GLU A 366 27.15 -2.13 25.59
CA GLU A 366 26.68 -2.29 26.97
C GLU A 366 25.76 -1.15 27.41
N ASN A 367 26.23 0.09 27.24
CA ASN A 367 25.47 1.30 27.58
C ASN A 367 24.14 1.41 26.81
N ALA A 368 24.11 0.96 25.56
CA ALA A 368 22.90 1.00 24.75
C ALA A 368 21.89 -0.07 25.22
N ARG A 369 22.37 -1.26 25.60
CA ARG A 369 21.51 -2.32 26.16
C ARG A 369 20.88 -1.92 27.48
N VAL A 370 21.66 -1.33 28.40
CA VAL A 370 21.15 -0.81 29.68
C VAL A 370 20.03 0.19 29.43
N LYS A 371 20.26 1.17 28.54
CA LYS A 371 19.24 2.17 28.17
C LYS A 371 17.99 1.53 27.56
N ALA A 372 18.13 0.47 26.77
CA ALA A 372 17.00 -0.21 26.13
C ALA A 372 16.13 -0.95 27.16
N HIS A 373 16.76 -1.69 28.07
CA HIS A 373 16.07 -2.33 29.19
C HIS A 373 15.37 -1.30 30.09
N VAL A 374 16.06 -0.23 30.49
CA VAL A 374 15.45 0.83 31.32
C VAL A 374 14.26 1.49 30.62
N ARG A 375 14.37 1.81 29.33
CA ARG A 375 13.27 2.44 28.57
C ARG A 375 12.07 1.51 28.43
N ARG A 376 12.31 0.23 28.16
CA ARG A 376 11.26 -0.79 28.08
C ARG A 376 10.59 -1.03 29.43
N GLY A 377 11.38 -1.21 30.49
CA GLY A 377 10.89 -1.38 31.86
C GLY A 377 10.11 -0.17 32.36
N THR A 378 10.56 1.06 32.03
CA THR A 378 9.81 2.29 32.32
C THR A 378 8.46 2.30 31.61
N ALA A 379 8.40 1.89 30.34
CA ALA A 379 7.15 1.82 29.60
C ALA A 379 6.18 0.79 30.21
N PHE A 380 6.68 -0.38 30.62
CA PHE A 380 5.90 -1.40 31.32
C PHE A 380 5.36 -0.89 32.66
N CYS A 381 6.18 -0.23 33.47
CA CYS A 381 5.73 0.34 34.75
C CYS A 381 4.66 1.42 34.54
N GLN A 382 4.76 2.24 33.48
CA GLN A 382 3.73 3.23 33.14
C GLN A 382 2.42 2.60 32.61
N LEU A 383 2.47 1.34 32.15
CA LEU A 383 1.30 0.52 31.82
C LEU A 383 0.81 -0.33 33.01
N GLU A 384 1.36 -0.12 34.21
CA GLU A 384 1.05 -0.89 35.43
C GLU A 384 1.46 -2.37 35.36
N LEU A 385 2.29 -2.74 34.38
CA LEU A 385 2.90 -4.05 34.23
C LEU A 385 4.23 -4.10 35.02
N TYR A 386 4.11 -4.02 36.35
CA TYR A 386 5.26 -3.86 37.23
C TYR A 386 6.18 -5.09 37.28
N MET A 387 5.65 -6.30 37.08
CA MET A 387 6.45 -7.54 37.09
C MET A 387 7.40 -7.60 35.90
N GLU A 388 6.90 -7.32 34.71
CA GLU A 388 7.67 -7.22 33.46
C GLU A 388 8.65 -6.05 33.52
N GLY A 389 8.20 -4.92 34.08
CA GLY A 389 9.05 -3.77 34.35
C GLY A 389 10.25 -4.13 35.22
N LEU A 390 10.02 -4.79 36.36
CA LEU A 390 11.07 -5.21 37.29
C LEU A 390 12.08 -6.14 36.63
N GLN A 391 11.63 -7.10 35.80
CA GLN A 391 12.53 -7.99 35.07
C GLN A 391 13.51 -7.22 34.16
N ASP A 392 13.03 -6.18 33.48
CA ASP A 392 13.87 -5.32 32.65
C ASP A 392 14.85 -4.49 33.49
N TYR A 393 14.42 -3.94 34.62
CA TYR A 393 15.32 -3.23 35.54
C TYR A 393 16.39 -4.15 36.14
N GLU A 394 16.05 -5.38 36.50
CA GLU A 394 17.02 -6.39 36.95
C GLU A 394 17.98 -6.81 35.84
N ALA A 395 17.51 -6.94 34.61
CA ALA A 395 18.38 -7.19 33.45
C ALA A 395 19.35 -6.01 33.23
N ALA A 396 18.90 -4.77 33.41
CA ALA A 396 19.76 -3.59 33.36
C ALA A 396 20.82 -3.59 34.49
N LEU A 397 20.45 -3.93 35.73
CA LEU A 397 21.38 -4.02 36.87
C LEU A 397 22.40 -5.15 36.71
N LYS A 398 22.05 -6.26 36.05
CA LYS A 398 23.01 -7.33 35.72
C LYS A 398 24.10 -6.84 34.76
N ILE A 399 23.78 -5.86 33.93
CA ILE A 399 24.73 -5.27 32.98
C ILE A 399 25.54 -4.16 33.65
N ASP A 400 24.88 -3.21 34.32
CA ASP A 400 25.54 -2.12 35.04
C ASP A 400 25.14 -2.12 36.54
N PRO A 401 25.83 -2.93 37.38
CA PRO A 401 25.51 -3.07 38.80
C PRO A 401 25.83 -1.83 39.64
N LYS A 402 26.59 -0.87 39.10
CA LYS A 402 27.06 0.30 39.87
C LYS A 402 26.07 1.46 39.81
N ASN A 403 25.02 1.33 39.01
CA ASN A 403 24.09 2.42 38.73
C ASN A 403 23.00 2.54 39.79
N LYS A 404 23.25 3.41 40.77
CA LYS A 404 22.33 3.68 41.89
C LYS A 404 20.94 4.10 41.44
N THR A 405 20.79 4.83 40.33
CA THR A 405 19.47 5.29 39.90
C THR A 405 18.59 4.12 39.46
N ILE A 406 19.17 3.13 38.78
CA ILE A 406 18.46 1.92 38.34
C ILE A 406 18.10 1.05 39.55
N GLU A 407 18.99 1.00 40.55
CA GLU A 407 18.77 0.28 41.81
C GLU A 407 17.60 0.89 42.61
N GLU A 408 17.61 2.20 42.82
CA GLU A 408 16.52 2.92 43.50
C GLU A 408 15.19 2.76 42.77
N ASP A 409 15.18 2.83 41.43
CA ASP A 409 13.96 2.64 40.64
C ASP A 409 13.45 1.19 40.71
N ALA A 410 14.35 0.20 40.69
CA ALA A 410 13.99 -1.20 40.91
C ALA A 410 13.39 -1.43 42.30
N GLU A 411 13.98 -0.84 43.35
CA GLU A 411 13.46 -0.92 44.72
C GLU A 411 12.06 -0.30 44.87
N LYS A 412 11.82 0.86 44.26
CA LYS A 412 10.48 1.47 44.22
C LYS A 412 9.46 0.53 43.58
N ILE A 413 9.82 -0.13 42.48
CA ILE A 413 8.94 -1.10 41.81
C ILE A 413 8.69 -2.32 42.72
N ARG A 414 9.70 -2.82 43.43
CA ARG A 414 9.54 -3.93 44.40
C ARG A 414 8.57 -3.56 45.52
N GLN A 415 8.71 -2.36 46.10
CA GLN A 415 7.82 -1.88 47.15
C GLN A 415 6.37 -1.77 46.65
N LEU A 416 6.19 -1.30 45.41
CA LEU A 416 4.87 -1.15 44.80
C LEU A 416 4.19 -2.52 44.56
N ILE A 417 4.96 -3.54 44.16
CA ILE A 417 4.49 -4.93 44.02
C ILE A 417 4.16 -5.56 45.38
N GLN A 418 4.93 -5.26 46.43
CA GLN A 418 4.68 -5.76 47.78
C GLN A 418 3.44 -5.11 48.39
N GLY A 419 3.31 -3.78 48.28
CA GLY A 419 2.16 -3.04 48.81
C GLY A 419 0.84 -3.32 48.10
N THR A 420 0.85 -3.74 46.83
CA THR A 420 -0.37 -4.18 46.11
C THR A 420 -0.87 -5.57 46.50
N ARG A 421 -0.06 -6.37 47.21
CA ARG A 421 -0.50 -7.69 47.73
C ARG A 421 -1.23 -7.62 49.07
N ASP A 422 -1.10 -6.52 49.80
CA ASP A 422 -1.63 -6.35 51.16
C ASP A 422 -2.99 -5.63 51.21
N SER A 423 -3.62 -5.42 50.05
CA SER A 423 -4.95 -4.83 49.87
C SER A 423 -5.81 -5.73 49.00
#